data_AF-A0A4Z0PYK3-F1
#
_entry.id   AF-A0A4Z0PYK3-F1
#
_cell.length_a   1.000
_cell.length_b   1.000
_cell.length_c   1.000
_cell.angle_alpha   90.00
_cell.angle_beta   90.00
_cell.angle_gamma   90.00
#
_symmetry.space_group_name_H-M   'P 1'
#
loop_
_entity.id
_entity.type
_entity.pdbx_description
1 polymer ?
#
loop_
_entity_poly.entity_id
_entity_poly.type
_entity_poly.pdbx_seq_one_letter_code
_entity_poly.pdbx_strand_id
1 'polypeptide(L)'
;MEKDPSPLDTLRQLKEWLDAGTITQAEFDTLKQKLLFSEPTPPAAAPVPPGPVPPVTAAPPVAPSLPSTPPPPVLVPIVSEPERPVTPPISSLPPTSPTAPPVVPLNPSAAPTRPAEPIYSSVPPPPTPAFEAAELPDEPDEAAYVAPARSPLSTILIVGGILALLALIAYLTLGNRESEHLSSISQTGQDSLSTSPEVGPQAEQIDLPPAAAPETVRVAPALPPATAPAVDSAAAQPATAPAPEATPAAPPADDSAVRSRIESTLSAYYEDMKAAPFSAAQYFAPSVERFYTLQNTTPAAINEELTRSHFPEFLEASSEIEPGSLQISDAANDGSRVVTFLEKSQAFRQSQQKHQQTRAQVRVRFDKNYKIKYLRQERLLENTFTD
;
A
#
# COMPACT_ATOMS: atom_id res chain seq x y z
N MET A 1 -8.36 -22.64 27.28
CA MET A 1 -7.21 -22.17 28.09
C MET A 1 -6.12 -21.79 27.11
N GLU A 2 -6.08 -20.53 26.73
CA GLU A 2 -5.04 -19.99 25.85
C GLU A 2 -3.80 -19.80 26.73
N LYS A 3 -2.68 -20.42 26.35
CA LYS A 3 -1.41 -20.25 27.07
C LYS A 3 -0.91 -18.83 26.76
N ASP A 4 -0.77 -18.00 27.78
CA ASP A 4 -0.09 -16.72 27.66
C ASP A 4 1.31 -16.96 27.03
N PRO A 5 1.70 -16.17 26.01
CA PRO A 5 2.97 -16.36 25.33
C PRO A 5 4.12 -16.17 26.32
N SER A 6 5.05 -17.12 26.33
CA SER A 6 6.19 -17.11 27.23
C SER A 6 7.02 -15.83 27.04
N PRO A 7 7.59 -15.22 28.11
CA PRO A 7 8.47 -14.06 28.01
C PRO A 7 9.68 -14.27 27.08
N LEU A 8 10.10 -15.52 26.87
CA LEU A 8 11.17 -15.84 25.92
C LEU A 8 10.69 -15.81 24.46
N ASP A 9 9.43 -16.17 24.20
CA ASP A 9 8.85 -16.12 22.85
C ASP A 9 8.65 -14.67 22.39
N THR A 10 8.21 -13.80 23.30
CA THR A 10 8.08 -12.36 23.01
C THR A 10 9.43 -11.69 22.74
N LEU A 11 10.51 -12.07 23.45
CA LEU A 11 11.86 -11.61 23.13
C LEU A 11 12.37 -12.12 21.77
N ARG A 12 12.05 -13.36 21.41
CA ARG A 12 12.38 -13.91 20.09
C ARG A 12 11.65 -13.16 18.97
N GLN A 13 10.37 -12.85 19.17
CA GLN A 13 9.55 -12.09 18.23
C GLN A 13 10.05 -10.66 18.05
N LEU A 14 10.44 -9.98 19.15
CA LEU A 14 11.04 -8.64 19.08
C LEU A 14 12.35 -8.65 18.29
N LYS A 15 13.18 -9.68 18.46
CA LYS A 15 14.42 -9.82 17.67
C LYS A 15 14.11 -10.06 16.19
N GLU A 16 13.10 -10.87 15.89
CA GLU A 16 12.67 -11.10 14.51
C GLU A 16 12.17 -9.81 13.85
N TRP A 17 11.46 -8.95 14.58
CA TRP A 17 11.06 -7.63 14.09
C TRP A 17 12.24 -6.67 13.89
N LEU A 18 13.28 -6.77 14.73
CA LEU A 18 14.53 -6.02 14.54
C LEU A 18 15.25 -6.50 13.26
N ASP A 19 15.40 -7.81 13.10
CA ASP A 19 16.06 -8.41 11.93
C ASP A 19 15.27 -8.14 10.64
N ALA A 20 13.94 -8.05 10.72
CA ALA A 20 13.07 -7.65 9.63
C ALA A 20 13.08 -6.13 9.34
N GLY A 21 13.84 -5.34 10.11
CA GLY A 21 13.89 -3.88 10.00
C GLY A 21 12.56 -3.19 10.30
N THR A 22 11.64 -3.89 10.97
CA THR A 22 10.32 -3.38 11.34
C THR A 22 10.38 -2.51 12.60
N ILE A 23 11.37 -2.75 13.48
CA ILE A 23 11.70 -1.89 14.62
C ILE A 23 13.18 -1.50 14.57
N THR A 24 13.49 -0.33 15.13
CA THR A 24 14.85 0.17 15.29
C THR A 24 15.53 -0.43 16.54
N GLN A 25 16.86 -0.35 16.60
CA GLN A 25 17.63 -0.85 17.74
C GLN A 25 17.20 -0.20 19.07
N ALA A 26 16.89 1.10 19.04
CA ALA A 26 16.43 1.85 20.22
C ALA A 26 15.05 1.38 20.71
N GLU A 27 14.14 1.07 19.79
CA GLU A 27 12.81 0.53 20.12
C GLU A 27 12.91 -0.89 20.69
N PHE A 28 13.80 -1.71 20.15
CA PHE A 28 14.06 -3.05 20.68
C PHE A 28 14.56 -3.01 22.13
N ASP A 29 15.52 -2.14 22.45
CA ASP A 29 16.05 -2.02 23.82
C ASP A 29 14.98 -1.52 24.81
N THR A 30 14.14 -0.59 24.37
CA THR A 30 13.02 -0.07 25.18
C THR A 30 11.98 -1.16 25.47
N LEU A 31 11.61 -1.96 24.46
CA LEU A 31 10.64 -3.05 24.60
C LEU A 31 11.19 -4.22 25.41
N LYS A 32 12.47 -4.54 25.24
CA LYS A 32 13.19 -5.52 26.06
C LYS A 32 13.25 -5.10 27.53
N GLN A 33 13.53 -3.82 27.81
CA GLN A 33 13.51 -3.29 29.17
C GLN A 33 12.10 -3.39 29.77
N LYS A 34 11.07 -3.05 29.00
CA LYS A 34 9.68 -3.19 29.47
C LYS A 34 9.31 -4.65 29.80
N LEU A 35 9.77 -5.63 29.03
CA LEU A 35 9.53 -7.06 29.27
C LEU A 35 10.29 -7.63 30.48
N LEU A 36 11.52 -7.17 30.73
CA LEU A 36 12.35 -7.66 31.83
C LEU A 36 12.01 -7.00 33.18
N PHE A 37 11.50 -5.76 33.16
CA PHE A 37 11.20 -4.98 34.36
C PHE A 37 9.70 -4.84 34.65
N SER A 38 8.80 -5.28 33.76
CA SER A 38 7.40 -5.46 34.11
C SER A 38 7.23 -6.83 34.75
N GLU A 39 7.20 -6.85 36.08
CA GLU A 39 6.80 -7.99 36.89
C GLU A 39 5.43 -8.54 36.42
N PRO A 40 5.23 -9.86 36.33
CA PRO A 40 3.94 -10.42 35.93
C PRO A 40 2.89 -9.96 36.93
N THR A 41 1.90 -9.20 36.44
CA THR A 41 0.68 -8.95 37.22
C THR A 41 0.12 -10.32 37.62
N PRO A 42 -0.11 -10.59 38.92
CA PRO A 42 -0.58 -11.90 39.36
C PRO A 42 -1.90 -12.25 38.68
N PRO A 43 -2.17 -13.54 38.43
CA PRO A 43 -3.35 -13.98 37.72
C PRO A 43 -4.60 -13.53 38.48
N ALA A 44 -5.58 -13.03 37.72
CA ALA A 44 -6.91 -12.73 38.22
C ALA A 44 -7.47 -13.96 38.96
N ALA A 45 -7.56 -13.85 40.28
CA ALA A 45 -8.28 -14.80 41.10
C ALA A 45 -9.78 -14.74 40.75
N ALA A 46 -10.38 -15.91 40.64
CA ALA A 46 -11.83 -16.12 40.53
C ALA A 46 -12.62 -15.34 41.60
N PRO A 47 -13.90 -14.99 41.33
CA PRO A 47 -14.71 -14.17 42.22
C PRO A 47 -15.00 -14.89 43.54
N VAL A 48 -14.59 -14.29 44.66
CA VAL A 48 -14.94 -14.72 46.02
C VAL A 48 -16.16 -13.89 46.48
N PRO A 49 -17.20 -14.50 47.08
CA PRO A 49 -18.47 -13.84 47.43
C PRO A 49 -18.34 -12.69 48.44
N PRO A 50 -19.33 -11.77 48.51
CA PRO A 50 -19.25 -10.57 49.33
C PRO A 50 -19.38 -10.89 50.83
N GLY A 51 -18.35 -10.51 51.60
CA GLY A 51 -18.33 -10.49 53.06
C GLY A 51 -18.11 -9.07 53.60
N PRO A 52 -18.48 -8.79 54.86
CA PRO A 52 -19.11 -7.53 55.26
C PRO A 52 -18.11 -6.35 55.38
N VAL A 53 -18.54 -5.21 54.84
CA VAL A 53 -17.86 -3.90 54.89
C VAL A 53 -17.86 -3.30 56.31
N PRO A 54 -16.70 -2.89 56.86
CA PRO A 54 -16.61 -1.92 57.95
C PRO A 54 -16.55 -0.47 57.42
N PRO A 55 -16.80 0.54 58.27
CA PRO A 55 -17.59 1.72 57.90
C PRO A 55 -16.81 2.78 57.13
N VAL A 56 -17.50 3.34 56.14
CA VAL A 56 -17.08 4.51 55.35
C VAL A 56 -17.22 5.77 56.22
N THR A 57 -16.11 6.48 56.38
CA THR A 57 -16.07 7.84 56.94
C THR A 57 -16.90 8.78 56.05
N ALA A 58 -17.90 9.41 56.67
CA ALA A 58 -18.86 10.29 56.03
C ALA A 58 -18.19 11.52 55.39
N ALA A 59 -18.43 11.70 54.08
CA ALA A 59 -18.28 12.99 53.41
C ALA A 59 -19.58 13.82 53.59
N PRO A 60 -19.50 15.15 53.69
CA PRO A 60 -20.64 16.03 53.98
C PRO A 60 -21.65 16.13 52.82
N PRO A 61 -22.91 16.52 53.12
CA PRO A 61 -24.05 16.39 52.21
C PRO A 61 -24.03 17.39 51.05
N VAL A 62 -24.48 16.87 49.91
CA VAL A 62 -24.75 17.55 48.65
C VAL A 62 -25.81 18.64 48.83
N ALA A 63 -25.51 19.86 48.39
CA ALA A 63 -26.49 20.93 48.19
C ALA A 63 -27.23 20.72 46.85
N PRO A 64 -28.57 20.92 46.80
CA PRO A 64 -29.33 20.78 45.56
C PRO A 64 -29.06 21.99 44.65
N SER A 65 -28.38 21.75 43.53
CA SER A 65 -28.20 22.75 42.48
C SER A 65 -29.34 22.64 41.47
N LEU A 66 -29.91 23.81 41.16
CA LEU A 66 -31.16 24.10 40.45
C LEU A 66 -31.20 23.58 38.98
N PRO A 67 -32.41 23.46 38.38
CA PRO A 67 -32.57 23.14 36.96
C PRO A 67 -31.91 24.22 36.10
N SER A 68 -31.00 23.80 35.22
CA SER A 68 -30.33 24.68 34.27
C SER A 68 -31.30 25.15 33.20
N THR A 69 -31.41 26.47 33.08
CA THR A 69 -32.18 27.27 32.13
C THR A 69 -31.91 26.89 30.66
N PRO A 70 -32.92 26.91 29.77
CA PRO A 70 -32.68 26.75 28.34
C PRO A 70 -31.83 27.90 27.77
N PRO A 71 -30.98 27.64 26.76
CA PRO A 71 -30.14 28.66 26.14
C PRO A 71 -31.00 29.72 25.41
N PRO A 72 -30.56 30.99 25.38
CA PRO A 72 -31.26 32.05 24.66
C PRO A 72 -31.26 31.81 23.14
N PRO A 73 -32.30 32.26 22.41
CA PRO A 73 -32.30 32.20 20.95
C PRO A 73 -31.19 33.10 20.41
N VAL A 74 -30.23 32.49 19.71
CA VAL A 74 -29.22 33.21 18.95
C VAL A 74 -29.94 33.92 17.81
N LEU A 75 -29.98 35.25 17.88
CA LEU A 75 -30.34 36.12 16.78
C LEU A 75 -29.35 35.88 15.63
N VAL A 76 -29.81 35.19 14.60
CA VAL A 76 -29.11 35.10 13.31
C VAL A 76 -29.05 36.53 12.73
N PRO A 77 -27.87 37.08 12.40
CA PRO A 77 -27.82 38.24 11.53
C PRO A 77 -28.32 37.79 10.16
N ILE A 78 -29.38 38.43 9.69
CA ILE A 78 -29.79 38.41 8.28
C ILE A 78 -28.60 38.97 7.50
N VAL A 79 -27.75 38.08 6.98
CA VAL A 79 -26.79 38.41 5.94
C VAL A 79 -27.58 38.46 4.65
N SER A 80 -27.71 39.67 4.13
CA SER A 80 -28.30 40.00 2.86
C SER A 80 -27.80 39.07 1.75
N GLU A 81 -28.78 38.43 1.11
CA GLU A 81 -28.76 37.89 -0.23
C GLU A 81 -27.93 38.78 -1.18
N PRO A 82 -26.81 38.29 -1.75
CA PRO A 82 -26.21 38.97 -2.88
C PRO A 82 -27.10 38.72 -4.09
N GLU A 83 -27.57 39.84 -4.63
CA GLU A 83 -28.36 39.96 -5.84
C GLU A 83 -27.85 39.06 -6.97
N ARG A 84 -28.80 38.43 -7.66
CA ARG A 84 -28.59 37.73 -8.93
C ARG A 84 -27.87 38.65 -9.91
N PRO A 85 -26.77 38.21 -10.54
CA PRO A 85 -26.29 38.87 -11.74
C PRO A 85 -27.31 38.64 -12.86
N VAL A 86 -27.90 39.74 -13.29
CA VAL A 86 -28.69 39.86 -14.50
C VAL A 86 -27.87 39.32 -15.68
N THR A 87 -28.47 38.40 -16.42
CA THR A 87 -27.99 37.87 -17.69
C THR A 87 -27.81 39.02 -18.70
N PRO A 88 -26.63 39.24 -19.30
CA PRO A 88 -26.54 40.06 -20.50
C PRO A 88 -27.06 39.27 -21.71
N PRO A 89 -27.71 39.94 -22.69
CA PRO A 89 -28.27 39.30 -23.87
C PRO A 89 -27.19 38.74 -24.80
N ILE A 90 -27.51 37.58 -25.37
CA ILE A 90 -26.80 36.89 -26.45
C ILE A 90 -26.56 37.86 -27.61
N SER A 91 -25.30 38.25 -27.83
CA SER A 91 -24.84 38.79 -29.12
C SER A 91 -24.28 37.64 -29.94
N SER A 92 -25.02 37.28 -30.99
CA SER A 92 -24.61 36.43 -32.09
C SER A 92 -23.39 37.00 -32.81
N LEU A 93 -22.27 36.30 -32.75
CA LEU A 93 -21.13 36.51 -33.65
C LEU A 93 -21.20 35.49 -34.82
N PRO A 94 -20.85 35.90 -36.05
CA PRO A 94 -20.93 35.06 -37.26
C PRO A 94 -19.81 33.99 -37.30
N PRO A 95 -19.99 32.93 -38.11
CA PRO A 95 -19.00 31.86 -38.23
C PRO A 95 -17.77 32.31 -39.01
N THR A 96 -16.61 32.41 -38.35
CA THR A 96 -15.31 32.54 -39.02
C THR A 96 -14.79 31.17 -39.45
N SER A 97 -14.65 31.02 -40.76
CA SER A 97 -14.09 29.85 -41.46
C SER A 97 -12.64 29.53 -41.04
N PRO A 98 -12.21 28.26 -41.10
CA PRO A 98 -10.84 27.87 -40.82
C PRO A 98 -9.92 28.32 -41.97
N THR A 99 -9.00 29.24 -41.68
CA THR A 99 -7.88 29.58 -42.58
C THR A 99 -6.75 28.59 -42.33
N ALA A 100 -6.45 27.79 -43.34
CA ALA A 100 -5.30 26.89 -43.38
C ALA A 100 -3.97 27.67 -43.44
N PRO A 101 -2.91 27.25 -42.73
CA PRO A 101 -1.55 27.70 -43.02
C PRO A 101 -0.95 26.97 -44.24
N PRO A 102 0.05 27.58 -44.91
CA PRO A 102 0.42 27.28 -46.28
C PRO A 102 1.24 25.99 -46.44
N VAL A 103 1.01 25.36 -47.60
CA VAL A 103 1.81 24.27 -48.18
C VAL A 103 3.26 24.73 -48.35
N VAL A 104 4.19 24.08 -47.64
CA VAL A 104 5.63 24.18 -47.88
C VAL A 104 5.99 23.11 -48.94
N PRO A 105 6.72 23.45 -50.02
CA PRO A 105 7.06 22.49 -51.06
C PRO A 105 8.05 21.44 -50.59
N LEU A 106 7.80 20.19 -51.01
CA LEU A 106 8.71 19.06 -50.88
C LEU A 106 10.06 19.37 -51.53
N ASN A 107 11.15 19.19 -50.77
CA ASN A 107 12.49 19.02 -51.33
C ASN A 107 12.97 17.61 -50.98
N PRO A 108 13.32 16.75 -51.96
CA PRO A 108 13.79 15.40 -51.67
C PRO A 108 15.32 15.38 -51.53
N SER A 109 15.79 14.44 -50.69
CA SER A 109 17.11 13.81 -50.77
C SER A 109 18.32 14.58 -50.20
N ALA A 110 18.76 14.19 -48.99
CA ALA A 110 20.13 13.73 -48.72
C ALA A 110 20.27 13.23 -47.26
N ALA A 111 20.97 12.12 -47.10
CA ALA A 111 21.25 11.39 -45.87
C ALA A 111 22.37 12.08 -45.01
N PRO A 112 22.70 11.56 -43.81
CA PRO A 112 23.13 12.35 -42.65
C PRO A 112 24.62 12.71 -42.65
N THR A 113 24.95 13.93 -42.24
CA THR A 113 26.32 14.33 -41.86
C THR A 113 26.37 14.64 -40.37
N ARG A 114 27.14 13.81 -39.66
CA ARG A 114 27.57 13.90 -38.26
C ARG A 114 28.14 15.29 -37.92
N PRO A 115 27.72 15.97 -36.85
CA PRO A 115 28.40 17.18 -36.38
C PRO A 115 29.79 16.83 -35.85
N ALA A 116 30.80 17.47 -36.44
CA ALA A 116 32.18 17.45 -35.98
C ALA A 116 32.33 18.24 -34.67
N GLU A 117 33.21 17.76 -33.80
CA GLU A 117 33.60 18.39 -32.54
C GLU A 117 34.24 19.77 -32.79
N PRO A 118 33.97 20.78 -31.96
CA PRO A 118 34.72 22.02 -32.00
C PRO A 118 36.15 21.77 -31.50
N ILE A 119 37.10 21.94 -32.40
CA ILE A 119 38.53 22.03 -32.12
C ILE A 119 38.76 23.24 -31.20
N TYR A 120 39.15 22.98 -29.95
CA TYR A 120 39.65 24.00 -29.04
C TYR A 120 41.03 24.46 -29.53
N SER A 121 41.05 25.64 -30.14
CA SER A 121 42.28 26.37 -30.47
C SER A 121 42.87 26.91 -29.16
N SER A 122 44.09 26.49 -28.85
CA SER A 122 44.89 26.97 -27.73
C SER A 122 45.27 28.44 -27.92
N VAL A 123 44.62 29.33 -27.18
CA VAL A 123 45.03 30.74 -27.04
C VAL A 123 45.79 30.88 -25.71
N PRO A 124 47.04 31.41 -25.70
CA PRO A 124 47.76 31.65 -24.45
C PRO A 124 47.11 32.79 -23.64
N PRO A 125 47.00 32.67 -22.31
CA PRO A 125 46.37 33.69 -21.48
C PRO A 125 47.23 34.97 -21.39
N PRO A 126 46.60 36.16 -21.40
CA PRO A 126 47.28 37.43 -21.16
C PRO A 126 47.70 37.58 -19.68
N PRO A 127 48.74 38.39 -19.38
CA PRO A 127 49.20 38.62 -18.02
C PRO A 127 48.13 39.38 -17.20
N THR A 128 47.82 38.80 -16.05
CA THR A 128 46.88 39.30 -15.04
C THR A 128 47.34 40.65 -14.47
N PRO A 129 46.53 41.72 -14.55
CA PRO A 129 46.76 42.91 -13.73
C PRO A 129 46.36 42.61 -12.28
N ALA A 130 47.27 42.97 -11.37
CA ALA A 130 47.09 42.92 -9.94
C ALA A 130 45.83 43.70 -9.54
N PHE A 131 44.82 42.99 -9.01
CA PHE A 131 43.69 43.60 -8.34
C PHE A 131 43.86 43.46 -6.83
N GLU A 132 43.79 44.64 -6.23
CA GLU A 132 43.91 45.00 -4.83
C GLU A 132 42.89 44.23 -3.98
N ALA A 133 43.39 43.58 -2.93
CA ALA A 133 42.62 42.80 -1.98
C ALA A 133 41.72 43.73 -1.15
N ALA A 134 40.42 43.70 -1.43
CA ALA A 134 39.40 44.16 -0.50
C ALA A 134 39.11 43.00 0.48
N GLU A 135 39.28 43.29 1.77
CA GLU A 135 38.99 42.42 2.92
C GLU A 135 37.65 41.68 2.78
N LEU A 136 37.72 40.35 2.67
CA LEU A 136 36.61 39.46 3.00
C LEU A 136 36.72 39.12 4.51
N PRO A 137 35.60 38.96 5.23
CA PRO A 137 35.61 38.59 6.64
C PRO A 137 36.20 37.18 6.82
N ASP A 138 37.07 37.01 7.82
CA ASP A 138 37.68 35.75 8.27
C ASP A 138 36.68 34.57 8.25
N GLU A 139 36.92 33.59 7.38
CA GLU A 139 36.42 32.24 7.54
C GLU A 139 37.20 31.56 8.67
N PRO A 140 36.54 30.92 9.65
CA PRO A 140 37.25 30.19 10.69
C PRO A 140 37.99 29.01 10.08
N ASP A 141 39.31 29.01 10.26
CA ASP A 141 40.24 27.95 9.90
C ASP A 141 39.64 26.54 9.97
N GLU A 142 39.68 25.87 8.82
CA GLU A 142 39.39 24.46 8.62
C GLU A 142 40.34 23.61 9.47
N ALA A 143 39.97 23.42 10.74
CA ALA A 143 40.71 22.58 11.67
C ALA A 143 40.77 21.16 11.12
N ALA A 144 41.96 20.75 10.69
CA ALA A 144 42.27 19.39 10.27
C ALA A 144 41.66 18.38 11.25
N TYR A 145 40.74 17.55 10.74
CA TYR A 145 40.06 16.52 11.52
C TYR A 145 41.09 15.55 12.11
N VAL A 146 41.43 15.72 13.38
CA VAL A 146 42.25 14.78 14.15
C VAL A 146 41.33 13.67 14.62
N ALA A 147 41.42 12.50 13.98
CA ALA A 147 40.64 11.33 14.37
C ALA A 147 40.91 10.99 15.86
N PRO A 148 39.86 10.73 16.67
CA PRO A 148 40.02 10.37 18.07
C PRO A 148 40.96 9.17 18.24
N ALA A 149 41.90 9.26 19.18
CA ALA A 149 42.84 8.18 19.48
C ALA A 149 42.07 6.89 19.83
N ARG A 150 42.07 5.92 18.91
CA ARG A 150 41.38 4.63 19.11
C ARG A 150 41.98 3.93 20.32
N SER A 151 41.15 3.62 21.31
CA SER A 151 41.57 2.90 22.50
C SER A 151 41.98 1.46 22.10
N PRO A 152 43.20 1.00 22.46
CA PRO A 152 43.67 -0.33 22.08
C PRO A 152 42.78 -1.46 22.64
N LEU A 153 42.07 -1.16 23.73
CA LEU A 153 41.12 -2.08 24.36
C LEU A 153 39.90 -2.37 23.47
N SER A 154 39.38 -1.36 22.74
CA SER A 154 38.27 -1.57 21.80
C SER A 154 38.68 -2.51 20.66
N THR A 155 39.90 -2.34 20.14
CA THR A 155 40.45 -3.24 19.12
C THR A 155 40.58 -4.67 19.61
N ILE A 156 41.06 -4.88 20.85
CA ILE A 156 41.19 -6.22 21.44
C ILE A 156 39.81 -6.88 21.62
N LEU A 157 38.80 -6.12 22.06
CA LEU A 157 37.44 -6.64 22.22
C LEU A 157 36.80 -7.01 20.87
N ILE A 158 37.00 -6.18 19.82
CA ILE A 158 36.48 -6.45 18.48
C ILE A 158 37.14 -7.72 17.91
N VAL A 159 38.48 -7.80 17.96
CA VAL A 159 39.21 -8.97 17.43
C VAL A 159 38.88 -10.24 18.21
N GLY A 160 38.81 -10.15 19.55
CA GLY A 160 38.42 -11.27 20.41
C GLY A 160 36.98 -11.74 20.16
N GLY A 161 36.05 -10.81 19.96
CA GLY A 161 34.65 -11.12 19.63
C GLY A 161 34.52 -11.84 18.29
N ILE A 162 35.26 -11.41 17.27
CA ILE A 162 35.27 -12.09 15.96
C ILE A 162 35.82 -13.52 16.10
N LEU A 163 36.90 -13.72 16.83
CA LEU A 163 37.47 -15.06 17.04
C LEU A 163 36.52 -15.99 17.81
N ALA A 164 35.83 -15.47 18.84
CA ALA A 164 34.84 -16.22 19.59
C ALA A 164 33.62 -16.60 18.72
N LEU A 165 33.15 -15.69 17.87
CA LEU A 165 32.06 -15.96 16.92
C LEU A 165 32.47 -17.05 15.91
N LEU A 166 33.67 -16.97 15.36
CA LEU A 166 34.17 -17.98 14.42
C LEU A 166 34.33 -19.35 15.08
N ALA A 167 34.80 -19.40 16.33
CA ALA A 167 34.87 -20.64 17.11
C ALA A 167 33.47 -21.25 17.37
N LEU A 168 32.47 -20.42 17.66
CA LEU A 168 31.08 -20.84 17.84
C LEU A 168 30.48 -21.41 16.54
N ILE A 169 30.72 -20.74 15.40
CA ILE A 169 30.27 -21.22 14.10
C ILE A 169 30.94 -22.56 13.78
N ALA A 170 32.25 -22.68 13.98
CA ALA A 170 32.96 -23.93 13.78
C ALA A 170 32.40 -25.04 14.67
N TYR A 171 32.14 -24.75 15.95
CA TYR A 171 31.53 -25.69 16.89
C TYR A 171 30.13 -26.15 16.45
N LEU A 172 29.27 -25.23 15.99
CA LEU A 172 27.94 -25.56 15.48
C LEU A 172 27.98 -26.39 14.20
N THR A 173 28.94 -26.12 13.30
CA THR A 173 29.10 -26.88 12.06
C THR A 173 29.67 -28.28 12.27
N LEU A 174 30.48 -28.47 13.32
CA LEU A 174 31.13 -29.75 13.62
C LEU A 174 30.32 -30.62 14.61
N GLY A 175 29.45 -30.02 15.41
CA GLY A 175 28.84 -30.67 16.58
C GLY A 175 27.40 -31.18 16.45
N ASN A 176 26.69 -31.03 15.32
CA ASN A 176 25.24 -31.26 15.32
C ASN A 176 24.64 -31.97 14.09
N ARG A 177 25.29 -33.02 13.56
CA ARG A 177 24.77 -33.79 12.39
C ARG A 177 24.15 -35.17 12.70
N GLU A 178 23.94 -35.56 13.95
CA GLU A 178 23.43 -36.91 14.26
C GLU A 178 21.93 -37.01 14.64
N SER A 179 21.11 -35.96 14.44
CA SER A 179 19.75 -35.93 15.01
C SER A 179 18.59 -35.65 14.03
N GLU A 180 18.70 -35.97 12.74
CA GLU A 180 17.61 -35.71 11.77
C GLU A 180 17.15 -36.92 10.93
N HIS A 181 17.52 -38.13 11.35
CA HIS A 181 16.89 -39.35 10.84
C HIS A 181 16.10 -39.99 11.95
N LEU A 182 14.88 -39.53 12.25
CA LEU A 182 13.80 -40.35 12.82
C LEU A 182 12.47 -39.57 12.78
N SER A 183 11.41 -40.25 12.33
CA SER A 183 9.97 -39.88 12.33
C SER A 183 9.37 -39.09 11.14
N SER A 184 9.54 -39.64 9.93
CA SER A 184 8.39 -39.78 9.02
C SER A 184 7.39 -40.79 9.62
N ILE A 185 6.10 -40.59 9.34
CA ILE A 185 4.93 -41.46 9.62
C ILE A 185 4.19 -41.14 10.93
N SER A 186 3.13 -40.33 10.82
CA SER A 186 1.87 -40.49 11.57
C SER A 186 0.74 -39.75 10.84
N GLN A 187 0.29 -40.36 9.74
CA GLN A 187 -1.00 -40.07 9.13
C GLN A 187 -2.02 -40.96 9.84
N THR A 188 -2.66 -40.45 10.88
CA THR A 188 -3.73 -41.15 11.61
C THR A 188 -5.07 -40.89 10.95
N GLY A 189 -5.64 -41.94 10.35
CA GLY A 189 -6.98 -41.95 9.76
C GLY A 189 -8.08 -42.02 10.81
N GLN A 190 -8.40 -40.89 11.46
CA GLN A 190 -9.58 -40.79 12.33
C GLN A 190 -10.44 -39.54 12.19
N ASP A 191 -10.20 -38.65 11.22
CA ASP A 191 -11.01 -37.43 11.09
C ASP A 191 -12.08 -37.51 9.99
N SER A 192 -12.80 -38.64 9.95
CA SER A 192 -14.06 -38.78 9.20
C SER A 192 -15.21 -38.98 10.17
N LEU A 193 -15.54 -37.94 10.94
CA LEU A 193 -16.84 -37.84 11.59
C LEU A 193 -17.85 -37.27 10.60
N SER A 194 -18.60 -38.19 9.99
CA SER A 194 -19.81 -37.92 9.23
C SER A 194 -20.86 -37.30 10.16
N THR A 195 -21.00 -35.98 10.13
CA THR A 195 -22.11 -35.30 10.83
C THR A 195 -23.40 -35.52 10.04
N SER A 196 -24.35 -36.25 10.64
CA SER A 196 -25.74 -36.34 10.17
C SER A 196 -26.40 -34.96 10.36
N PRO A 197 -26.94 -34.32 9.31
CA PRO A 197 -27.64 -33.05 9.47
C PRO A 197 -28.93 -33.26 10.28
N GLU A 198 -29.08 -32.49 11.36
CA GLU A 198 -30.29 -32.45 12.18
C GLU A 198 -31.41 -31.74 11.39
N VAL A 199 -32.47 -32.50 11.08
CA VAL A 199 -33.68 -32.00 10.45
C VAL A 199 -34.53 -31.32 11.53
N GLY A 200 -34.38 -30.00 11.65
CA GLY A 200 -35.33 -29.17 12.40
C GLY A 200 -36.66 -29.00 11.64
N PRO A 201 -37.77 -28.70 12.34
CA PRO A 201 -39.07 -28.53 11.71
C PRO A 201 -39.06 -27.31 10.77
N GLN A 202 -39.19 -27.58 9.47
CA GLN A 202 -39.42 -26.55 8.46
C GLN A 202 -40.75 -25.86 8.74
N ALA A 203 -40.69 -24.56 8.98
CA ALA A 203 -41.84 -23.68 9.01
C ALA A 203 -42.57 -23.72 7.65
N GLU A 204 -43.87 -23.46 7.73
CA GLU A 204 -44.89 -23.58 6.69
C GLU A 204 -44.46 -23.05 5.32
N GLN A 205 -44.59 -23.95 4.34
CA GLN A 205 -44.46 -23.68 2.92
C GLN A 205 -45.60 -22.77 2.45
N ILE A 206 -45.26 -21.52 2.11
CA ILE A 206 -46.17 -20.58 1.46
C ILE A 206 -46.46 -21.10 0.04
N ASP A 207 -47.73 -21.43 -0.20
CA ASP A 207 -48.29 -21.87 -1.48
C ASP A 207 -48.34 -20.67 -2.45
N LEU A 208 -47.56 -20.72 -3.53
CA LEU A 208 -47.64 -19.76 -4.65
C LEU A 208 -48.26 -20.45 -5.87
N PRO A 209 -49.21 -19.82 -6.57
CA PRO A 209 -49.93 -20.43 -7.69
C PRO A 209 -49.05 -20.66 -8.93
N PRO A 210 -49.41 -21.62 -9.79
CA PRO A 210 -48.58 -22.10 -10.90
C PRO A 210 -48.45 -21.07 -12.03
N ALA A 211 -47.21 -20.66 -12.32
CA ALA A 211 -46.87 -19.97 -13.56
C ALA A 211 -46.64 -20.98 -14.69
N ALA A 212 -47.13 -20.63 -15.87
CA ALA A 212 -47.27 -21.48 -17.04
C ALA A 212 -45.96 -22.04 -17.64
N ALA A 213 -46.14 -23.16 -18.33
CA ALA A 213 -45.15 -24.05 -18.95
C ALA A 213 -43.95 -23.40 -19.66
N PRO A 214 -42.73 -23.94 -19.47
CA PRO A 214 -41.59 -23.68 -20.35
C PRO A 214 -41.59 -24.61 -21.58
N GLU A 215 -41.22 -24.03 -22.73
CA GLU A 215 -40.97 -24.71 -23.99
C GLU A 215 -39.87 -25.77 -23.86
N THR A 216 -40.06 -26.88 -24.59
CA THR A 216 -39.19 -28.06 -24.57
C THR A 216 -38.10 -27.95 -25.62
N VAL A 217 -36.86 -27.66 -25.23
CA VAL A 217 -35.67 -27.87 -26.08
C VAL A 217 -35.04 -29.21 -25.70
N ARG A 218 -35.17 -30.19 -26.59
CA ARG A 218 -34.61 -31.54 -26.45
C ARG A 218 -33.10 -31.52 -26.66
N VAL A 219 -32.32 -31.78 -25.61
CA VAL A 219 -30.91 -32.17 -25.72
C VAL A 219 -30.82 -33.63 -25.27
N ALA A 220 -30.45 -34.51 -26.22
CA ALA A 220 -30.30 -35.94 -25.99
C ALA A 220 -28.98 -36.24 -25.23
N PRO A 221 -28.98 -37.14 -24.22
CA PRO A 221 -27.76 -37.58 -23.54
C PRO A 221 -27.04 -38.67 -24.36
N ALA A 222 -25.76 -38.47 -24.66
CA ALA A 222 -24.90 -39.49 -25.27
C ALA A 222 -24.27 -40.38 -24.19
N LEU A 223 -24.62 -41.67 -24.20
CA LEU A 223 -23.99 -42.74 -23.42
C LEU A 223 -22.72 -43.25 -24.13
N PRO A 224 -21.62 -43.55 -23.41
CA PRO A 224 -20.49 -44.30 -23.96
C PRO A 224 -20.71 -45.82 -23.84
N PRO A 225 -20.43 -46.63 -24.88
CA PRO A 225 -20.38 -48.09 -24.77
C PRO A 225 -18.99 -48.62 -24.40
N ALA A 226 -19.00 -49.77 -23.72
CA ALA A 226 -17.83 -50.53 -23.25
C ALA A 226 -17.31 -51.57 -24.29
N THR A 227 -15.97 -51.75 -24.33
CA THR A 227 -15.07 -52.91 -24.64
C THR A 227 -15.64 -54.16 -25.38
N ALA A 228 -14.99 -54.85 -26.36
CA ALA A 228 -13.59 -55.30 -26.57
C ALA A 228 -13.35 -55.82 -28.06
N PRO A 229 -12.39 -56.72 -28.40
CA PRO A 229 -11.06 -56.46 -29.01
C PRO A 229 -10.81 -56.94 -30.47
N ALA A 230 -9.71 -56.42 -31.06
CA ALA A 230 -8.79 -56.90 -32.13
C ALA A 230 -9.31 -57.43 -33.48
N VAL A 231 -8.88 -56.84 -34.63
CA VAL A 231 -8.12 -57.46 -35.76
C VAL A 231 -7.41 -56.38 -36.59
N ASP A 232 -6.24 -56.76 -37.12
CA ASP A 232 -5.31 -56.12 -38.05
C ASP A 232 -5.87 -55.85 -39.48
N SER A 233 -5.15 -55.05 -40.27
CA SER A 233 -5.24 -54.80 -41.74
C SER A 233 -5.94 -53.52 -42.26
N ALA A 234 -5.06 -52.63 -42.74
CA ALA A 234 -5.06 -51.98 -44.06
C ALA A 234 -6.05 -50.85 -44.40
N ALA A 235 -5.48 -49.65 -44.52
CA ALA A 235 -5.71 -48.63 -45.55
C ALA A 235 -7.16 -48.25 -45.91
N ALA A 236 -7.66 -47.19 -45.27
CA ALA A 236 -8.63 -46.29 -45.90
C ALA A 236 -8.45 -44.87 -45.35
N GLN A 237 -8.24 -43.96 -46.29
CA GLN A 237 -8.05 -42.51 -46.14
C GLN A 237 -9.34 -41.86 -45.59
N PRO A 238 -9.31 -41.10 -44.47
CA PRO A 238 -10.50 -40.42 -43.99
C PRO A 238 -10.77 -39.13 -44.77
N ALA A 239 -12.02 -38.99 -45.21
CA ALA A 239 -12.60 -37.78 -45.75
C ALA A 239 -12.59 -36.65 -44.72
N THR A 240 -12.26 -35.45 -45.20
CA THR A 240 -12.22 -34.19 -44.47
C THR A 240 -13.59 -33.86 -43.87
N ALA A 241 -13.68 -33.86 -42.53
CA ALA A 241 -14.81 -33.32 -41.80
C ALA A 241 -14.82 -31.78 -41.92
N PRO A 242 -16.00 -31.14 -42.08
CA PRO A 242 -16.09 -29.68 -42.13
C PRO A 242 -15.68 -29.09 -40.78
N ALA A 243 -14.77 -28.11 -40.84
CA ALA A 243 -14.28 -27.38 -39.69
C ALA A 243 -15.43 -26.66 -38.97
N PRO A 244 -15.47 -26.67 -37.62
CA PRO A 244 -16.38 -25.81 -36.87
C PRO A 244 -16.04 -24.35 -37.18
N GLU A 245 -17.04 -23.56 -37.60
CA GLU A 245 -16.95 -22.11 -37.69
C GLU A 245 -16.41 -21.56 -36.37
N ALA A 246 -15.24 -20.93 -36.44
CA ALA A 246 -14.67 -20.20 -35.34
C ALA A 246 -15.60 -19.03 -35.00
N THR A 247 -16.29 -19.13 -33.87
CA THR A 247 -16.93 -17.99 -33.21
C THR A 247 -15.91 -16.84 -33.14
N PRO A 248 -16.22 -15.65 -33.68
CA PRO A 248 -15.33 -14.50 -33.59
C PRO A 248 -14.99 -14.23 -32.12
N ALA A 249 -13.70 -14.35 -31.77
CA ALA A 249 -13.19 -13.96 -30.47
C ALA A 249 -13.55 -12.48 -30.25
N ALA A 250 -14.21 -12.19 -29.12
CA ALA A 250 -14.48 -10.82 -28.70
C ALA A 250 -13.16 -10.03 -28.71
N PRO A 251 -13.14 -8.80 -29.25
CA PRO A 251 -11.93 -8.00 -29.27
C PRO A 251 -11.40 -7.83 -27.85
N PRO A 252 -10.06 -7.95 -27.63
CA PRO A 252 -9.47 -7.69 -26.34
C PRO A 252 -9.87 -6.27 -25.92
N ALA A 253 -10.36 -6.12 -24.69
CA ALA A 253 -10.68 -4.80 -24.15
C ALA A 253 -9.46 -3.88 -24.32
N ASP A 254 -9.67 -2.70 -24.90
CA ASP A 254 -8.60 -1.76 -25.23
C ASP A 254 -7.80 -1.38 -23.96
N ASP A 255 -6.60 -1.93 -23.80
CA ASP A 255 -5.73 -1.66 -22.65
C ASP A 255 -5.40 -0.17 -22.49
N SER A 256 -5.49 0.60 -23.59
CA SER A 256 -5.35 2.07 -23.57
C SER A 256 -6.47 2.77 -22.79
N ALA A 257 -7.72 2.30 -22.90
CA ALA A 257 -8.86 2.84 -22.18
C ALA A 257 -8.77 2.52 -20.68
N VAL A 258 -8.33 1.30 -20.35
CA VAL A 258 -8.08 0.84 -18.98
C VAL A 258 -6.99 1.69 -18.33
N ARG A 259 -5.86 1.88 -19.01
CA ARG A 259 -4.75 2.73 -18.54
C ARG A 259 -5.22 4.16 -18.26
N SER A 260 -5.90 4.78 -19.22
CA SER A 260 -6.40 6.15 -19.09
C SER A 260 -7.34 6.29 -17.90
N ARG A 261 -8.17 5.27 -17.64
CA ARG A 261 -9.08 5.25 -16.48
C ARG A 261 -8.31 5.16 -15.16
N ILE A 262 -7.32 4.28 -15.06
CA ILE A 262 -6.49 4.10 -13.88
C ILE A 262 -5.70 5.38 -13.57
N GLU A 263 -5.04 5.96 -14.58
CA GLU A 263 -4.28 7.20 -14.44
C GLU A 263 -5.17 8.35 -13.99
N SER A 264 -6.37 8.49 -14.58
CA SER A 264 -7.35 9.49 -14.16
C SER A 264 -7.81 9.29 -12.71
N THR A 265 -8.10 8.05 -12.29
CA THR A 265 -8.49 7.76 -10.90
C THR A 265 -7.36 8.07 -9.92
N LEU A 266 -6.12 7.70 -10.24
CA LEU A 266 -4.96 7.97 -9.38
C LEU A 266 -4.67 9.48 -9.29
N SER A 267 -4.72 10.19 -10.42
CA SER A 267 -4.53 11.64 -10.44
C SER A 267 -5.58 12.35 -9.58
N ALA A 268 -6.86 11.97 -9.71
CA ALA A 268 -7.91 12.51 -8.86
C ALA A 268 -7.71 12.17 -7.37
N TYR A 269 -7.26 10.94 -7.07
CA TYR A 269 -6.92 10.51 -5.71
C TYR A 269 -5.83 11.38 -5.09
N TYR A 270 -4.72 11.60 -5.81
CA TYR A 270 -3.63 12.43 -5.31
C TYR A 270 -4.01 13.90 -5.20
N GLU A 271 -4.84 14.42 -6.12
CA GLU A 271 -5.34 15.80 -6.05
C GLU A 271 -6.18 16.03 -4.79
N ASP A 272 -7.09 15.10 -4.47
CA ASP A 272 -7.93 15.17 -3.27
C ASP A 272 -7.12 14.96 -1.97
N MET A 273 -5.97 14.29 -2.05
CA MET A 273 -5.11 14.04 -0.89
C MET A 273 -4.24 15.25 -0.51
N LYS A 274 -4.15 16.29 -1.35
CA LYS A 274 -3.33 17.49 -1.07
C LYS A 274 -3.81 18.29 0.13
N ALA A 275 -5.11 18.25 0.42
CA ALA A 275 -5.70 19.00 1.52
C ALA A 275 -6.96 18.30 2.07
N ALA A 276 -7.25 18.49 3.35
CA ALA A 276 -8.52 18.08 3.92
C ALA A 276 -9.66 19.01 3.43
N PRO A 277 -10.90 18.50 3.28
CA PRO A 277 -11.35 17.15 3.61
C PRO A 277 -11.12 16.14 2.48
N PHE A 278 -10.56 14.98 2.80
CA PHE A 278 -10.44 13.86 1.87
C PHE A 278 -11.62 12.89 2.02
N SER A 279 -12.05 12.27 0.91
CA SER A 279 -13.12 11.28 0.91
C SER A 279 -12.65 9.92 0.39
N ALA A 280 -12.18 9.07 1.30
CA ALA A 280 -11.72 7.72 0.95
C ALA A 280 -12.78 6.88 0.20
N ALA A 281 -14.07 7.06 0.50
CA ALA A 281 -15.15 6.31 -0.17
C ALA A 281 -15.22 6.57 -1.69
N GLN A 282 -14.69 7.71 -2.16
CA GLN A 282 -14.63 8.04 -3.57
C GLN A 282 -13.58 7.22 -4.34
N TYR A 283 -12.52 6.76 -3.69
CA TYR A 283 -11.41 6.09 -4.38
C TYR A 283 -11.25 4.63 -3.99
N PHE A 284 -11.58 4.27 -2.76
CA PHE A 284 -11.39 2.94 -2.23
C PHE A 284 -12.63 2.06 -2.39
N ALA A 285 -12.40 0.74 -2.50
CA ALA A 285 -13.45 -0.25 -2.46
C ALA A 285 -14.08 -0.31 -1.05
N PRO A 286 -15.32 -0.81 -0.90
CA PRO A 286 -15.97 -0.92 0.43
C PRO A 286 -15.16 -1.73 1.44
N SER A 287 -14.39 -2.72 0.96
CA SER A 287 -13.43 -3.48 1.74
C SER A 287 -12.05 -3.34 1.09
N VAL A 288 -11.09 -2.84 1.86
CA VAL A 288 -9.70 -2.61 1.43
C VAL A 288 -8.81 -3.61 2.16
N GLU A 289 -8.10 -4.42 1.39
CA GLU A 289 -7.23 -5.45 1.95
C GLU A 289 -6.03 -4.84 2.67
N ARG A 290 -5.46 -3.78 2.10
CA ARG A 290 -4.34 -3.06 2.68
C ARG A 290 -4.29 -1.61 2.24
N PHE A 291 -4.03 -0.72 3.19
CA PHE A 291 -3.72 0.69 2.96
C PHE A 291 -2.53 1.07 3.84
N TYR A 292 -1.36 1.22 3.23
CA TYR A 292 -0.08 1.38 3.92
C TYR A 292 0.16 0.26 4.97
N THR A 293 0.01 0.59 6.26
CA THR A 293 0.15 -0.31 7.41
C THR A 293 -1.17 -0.94 7.84
N LEU A 294 -2.31 -0.35 7.48
CA LEU A 294 -3.64 -0.86 7.80
C LEU A 294 -3.97 -2.08 6.93
N GLN A 295 -4.61 -3.09 7.53
CA GLN A 295 -5.05 -4.31 6.84
C GLN A 295 -6.54 -4.53 7.09
N ASN A 296 -7.24 -5.12 6.11
CA ASN A 296 -8.68 -5.40 6.17
C ASN A 296 -9.50 -4.19 6.66
N THR A 297 -9.19 -3.02 6.10
CA THR A 297 -9.72 -1.74 6.53
C THR A 297 -10.92 -1.31 5.69
N THR A 298 -11.62 -0.28 6.14
CA THR A 298 -12.75 0.34 5.45
C THR A 298 -12.39 1.77 5.03
N PRO A 299 -13.08 2.34 4.03
CA PRO A 299 -12.87 3.73 3.66
C PRO A 299 -13.03 4.71 4.84
N ALA A 300 -13.96 4.45 5.77
CA ALA A 300 -14.13 5.28 6.96
C ALA A 300 -12.88 5.27 7.85
N ALA A 301 -12.33 4.08 8.14
CA ALA A 301 -11.12 3.94 8.95
C ALA A 301 -9.87 4.54 8.26
N ILE A 302 -9.78 4.45 6.92
CA ILE A 302 -8.74 5.13 6.15
C ILE A 302 -8.84 6.65 6.34
N ASN A 303 -10.04 7.20 6.27
CA ASN A 303 -10.23 8.64 6.40
C ASN A 303 -9.87 9.16 7.79
N GLU A 304 -10.26 8.40 8.83
CA GLU A 304 -9.86 8.69 10.20
C GLU A 304 -8.33 8.64 10.38
N GLU A 305 -7.67 7.65 9.79
CA GLU A 305 -6.21 7.54 9.86
C GLU A 305 -5.52 8.71 9.14
N LEU A 306 -5.94 9.06 7.93
CA LEU A 306 -5.37 10.21 7.21
C LEU A 306 -5.60 11.53 7.96
N THR A 307 -6.79 11.71 8.54
CA THR A 307 -7.11 12.86 9.41
C THR A 307 -6.22 12.92 10.65
N ARG A 308 -5.87 11.76 11.21
CA ARG A 308 -5.06 11.65 12.42
C ARG A 308 -3.57 11.84 12.15
N SER A 309 -3.02 11.22 11.11
CA SER A 309 -1.57 11.09 10.92
C SER A 309 -1.02 11.82 9.69
N HIS A 310 -1.82 11.99 8.63
CA HIS A 310 -1.33 12.58 7.39
C HIS A 310 -1.48 14.12 7.38
N PHE A 311 -2.72 14.62 7.43
CA PHE A 311 -2.97 16.06 7.27
C PHE A 311 -2.32 16.98 8.33
N PRO A 312 -2.18 16.57 9.61
CA PRO A 312 -1.50 17.43 10.59
C PRO A 312 0.02 17.49 10.39
N GLU A 313 0.63 16.40 9.91
CA GLU A 313 2.09 16.27 9.85
C GLU A 313 2.67 16.77 8.52
N PHE A 314 1.93 16.56 7.42
CA PHE A 314 2.39 16.83 6.06
C PHE A 314 1.61 18.01 5.47
N LEU A 315 2.21 19.19 5.54
CA LEU A 315 1.70 20.39 4.87
C LEU A 315 2.25 20.47 3.46
N GLU A 316 1.54 21.16 2.56
CA GLU A 316 1.97 21.35 1.17
C GLU A 316 2.28 20.02 0.44
N ALA A 317 1.59 18.96 0.85
CA ALA A 317 1.79 17.63 0.30
C ALA A 317 1.42 17.61 -1.18
N SER A 318 2.35 17.16 -2.02
CA SER A 318 2.16 16.98 -3.45
C SER A 318 2.79 15.67 -3.87
N SER A 319 1.96 14.74 -4.32
CA SER A 319 2.38 13.47 -4.88
C SER A 319 2.08 13.43 -6.38
N GLU A 320 3.05 12.99 -7.16
CA GLU A 320 2.94 12.84 -8.61
C GLU A 320 3.48 11.47 -9.05
N ILE A 321 2.81 10.86 -10.03
CA ILE A 321 3.26 9.62 -10.66
C ILE A 321 4.33 9.97 -11.69
N GLU A 322 5.48 9.32 -11.61
CA GLU A 322 6.55 9.53 -12.57
C GLU A 322 6.10 9.09 -13.99
N PRO A 323 6.13 9.99 -14.99
CA PRO A 323 5.65 9.69 -16.34
C PRO A 323 6.34 8.45 -16.93
N GLY A 324 5.55 7.54 -17.49
CA GLY A 324 6.06 6.29 -18.08
C GLY A 324 6.44 5.19 -17.08
N SER A 325 6.38 5.44 -15.77
CA SER A 325 6.65 4.40 -14.75
C SER A 325 5.48 3.43 -14.53
N LEU A 326 4.29 3.76 -15.03
CA LEU A 326 3.06 3.01 -14.77
C LEU A 326 3.01 1.69 -15.54
N GLN A 327 3.12 0.59 -14.80
CA GLN A 327 3.02 -0.78 -15.27
C GLN A 327 1.70 -1.39 -14.80
N ILE A 328 0.88 -1.87 -15.74
CA ILE A 328 -0.42 -2.50 -15.48
C ILE A 328 -0.28 -3.97 -15.81
N SER A 329 -0.62 -4.84 -14.86
CA SER A 329 -0.69 -6.29 -15.07
C SER A 329 -2.00 -6.70 -15.75
N ASP A 330 -2.02 -7.91 -16.29
CA ASP A 330 -3.25 -8.53 -16.80
C ASP A 330 -4.35 -8.59 -15.74
N ALA A 331 -5.61 -8.62 -16.19
CA ALA A 331 -6.74 -8.79 -15.30
C ALA A 331 -6.69 -10.18 -14.64
N ALA A 332 -6.74 -10.20 -13.31
CA ALA A 332 -6.89 -11.43 -12.54
C ALA A 332 -8.30 -12.02 -12.75
N ASN A 333 -8.50 -13.25 -12.28
CA ASN A 333 -9.77 -13.98 -12.40
C ASN A 333 -10.96 -13.25 -11.76
N ASP A 334 -10.71 -12.39 -10.77
CA ASP A 334 -11.72 -11.55 -10.09
C ASP A 334 -12.00 -10.22 -10.83
N GLY A 335 -11.36 -10.00 -11.99
CA GLY A 335 -11.41 -8.76 -12.75
C GLY A 335 -10.53 -7.64 -12.15
N SER A 336 -9.76 -7.94 -11.09
CA SER A 336 -8.85 -6.95 -10.50
C SER A 336 -7.59 -6.79 -11.34
N ARG A 337 -7.01 -5.59 -11.33
CA ARG A 337 -5.75 -5.28 -12.02
C ARG A 337 -4.74 -4.74 -11.03
N VAL A 338 -3.53 -5.28 -11.09
CA VAL A 338 -2.40 -4.78 -10.30
C VAL A 338 -1.67 -3.72 -11.12
N VAL A 339 -1.35 -2.61 -10.47
CA VAL A 339 -0.62 -1.49 -11.04
C VAL A 339 0.58 -1.23 -10.16
N THR A 340 1.73 -1.02 -10.77
CA THR A 340 2.96 -0.65 -10.08
C THR A 340 3.56 0.56 -10.78
N PHE A 341 3.96 1.57 -10.01
CA PHE A 341 4.52 2.81 -10.53
C PHE A 341 5.52 3.43 -9.55
N LEU A 342 6.26 4.44 -10.01
CA LEU A 342 7.10 5.27 -9.16
C LEU A 342 6.34 6.55 -8.79
N GLU A 343 6.25 6.81 -7.51
CA GLU A 343 5.67 8.03 -6.94
C GLU A 343 6.81 8.96 -6.51
N LYS A 344 6.68 10.23 -6.87
CA LYS A 344 7.47 11.34 -6.31
C LYS A 344 6.54 12.15 -5.42
N SER A 345 6.89 12.26 -4.14
CA SER A 345 6.11 13.02 -3.18
C SER A 345 6.99 14.06 -2.51
N GLN A 346 6.47 15.27 -2.39
CA GLN A 346 7.08 16.35 -1.62
C GLN A 346 6.07 16.83 -0.57
N ALA A 347 6.53 17.08 0.65
CA ALA A 347 5.70 17.63 1.70
C ALA A 347 6.55 18.35 2.73
N PHE A 348 6.04 19.43 3.32
CA PHE A 348 6.63 20.06 4.48
C PHE A 348 6.22 19.31 5.75
N ARG A 349 7.20 18.76 6.48
CA ARG A 349 6.95 18.06 7.74
C ARG A 349 6.95 19.03 8.91
N GLN A 350 5.79 19.21 9.53
CA GLN A 350 5.63 20.15 10.64
C GLN A 350 6.53 19.80 11.84
N SER A 351 6.67 18.51 12.17
CA SER A 351 7.52 18.08 13.29
C SER A 351 9.02 18.39 13.11
N GLN A 352 9.50 18.43 11.87
CA GLN A 352 10.92 18.61 11.54
C GLN A 352 11.25 20.01 11.00
N GLN A 353 10.24 20.80 10.65
CA GLN A 353 10.40 22.11 10.02
C GLN A 353 11.28 22.03 8.75
N LYS A 354 11.09 20.98 7.95
CA LYS A 354 11.85 20.71 6.72
C LYS A 354 10.93 20.20 5.62
N HIS A 355 11.29 20.51 4.38
CA HIS A 355 10.70 19.89 3.20
C HIS A 355 11.27 18.48 3.03
N GLN A 356 10.39 17.49 3.00
CA GLN A 356 10.73 16.12 2.70
C GLN A 356 10.38 15.83 1.24
N GLN A 357 11.37 15.37 0.47
CA GLN A 357 11.18 14.84 -0.87
C GLN A 357 11.41 13.33 -0.82
N THR A 358 10.44 12.57 -1.30
CA THR A 358 10.50 11.11 -1.35
C THR A 358 10.24 10.60 -2.75
N ARG A 359 10.94 9.54 -3.10
CA ARG A 359 10.68 8.75 -4.31
C ARG A 359 10.49 7.32 -3.91
N ALA A 360 9.37 6.72 -4.28
CA ALA A 360 9.03 5.37 -3.86
C ALA A 360 8.33 4.57 -4.95
N GLN A 361 8.52 3.25 -4.93
CA GLN A 361 7.75 2.33 -5.73
C GLN A 361 6.47 1.96 -4.99
N VAL A 362 5.33 2.18 -5.64
CA VAL A 362 4.00 1.94 -5.08
C VAL A 362 3.31 0.85 -5.88
N ARG A 363 2.63 -0.05 -5.17
CA ARG A 363 1.79 -1.10 -5.73
C ARG A 363 0.34 -0.86 -5.34
N VAL A 364 -0.52 -0.78 -6.33
CA VAL A 364 -1.95 -0.57 -6.18
C VAL A 364 -2.70 -1.71 -6.86
N ARG A 365 -3.77 -2.21 -6.25
CA ARG A 365 -4.70 -3.14 -6.92
C ARG A 365 -6.07 -2.50 -7.02
N PHE A 366 -6.59 -2.46 -8.23
CA PHE A 366 -7.92 -1.96 -8.55
C PHE A 366 -8.89 -3.11 -8.69
N ASP A 367 -10.11 -2.96 -8.18
CA ASP A 367 -11.20 -3.88 -8.45
C ASP A 367 -11.76 -3.68 -9.88
N LYS A 368 -12.76 -4.48 -10.26
CA LYS A 368 -13.46 -4.37 -11.55
C LYS A 368 -14.14 -3.01 -11.79
N ASN A 369 -14.34 -2.21 -10.75
CA ASN A 369 -14.96 -0.88 -10.80
C ASN A 369 -13.90 0.25 -10.76
N TYR A 370 -12.62 -0.08 -10.88
CA TYR A 370 -11.51 0.86 -10.75
C TYR A 370 -11.43 1.55 -9.38
N LYS A 371 -11.89 0.87 -8.32
CA LYS A 371 -11.71 1.28 -6.94
C LYS A 371 -10.48 0.61 -6.35
N ILE A 372 -9.74 1.32 -5.51
CA ILE A 372 -8.52 0.84 -4.87
C ILE A 372 -8.89 -0.19 -3.79
N LYS A 373 -8.45 -1.44 -3.98
CA LYS A 373 -8.61 -2.55 -3.03
C LYS A 373 -7.34 -2.81 -2.21
N TYR A 374 -6.18 -2.43 -2.75
CA TYR A 374 -4.88 -2.57 -2.11
C TYR A 374 -4.02 -1.38 -2.50
N LEU A 375 -3.36 -0.75 -1.53
CA LEU A 375 -2.36 0.28 -1.78
C LEU A 375 -1.23 0.15 -0.75
N ARG A 376 0.00 -0.03 -1.24
CA ARG A 376 1.19 -0.11 -0.41
C ARG A 376 2.39 0.51 -1.12
N GLN A 377 3.21 1.21 -0.34
CA GLN A 377 4.57 1.55 -0.71
C GLN A 377 5.46 0.31 -0.55
N GLU A 378 5.91 -0.27 -1.66
CA GLU A 378 6.74 -1.49 -1.67
C GLU A 378 8.20 -1.16 -1.34
N ARG A 379 8.73 -0.08 -1.92
CA ARG A 379 10.13 0.27 -1.79
C ARG A 379 10.32 1.78 -1.74
N LEU A 380 10.99 2.28 -0.71
CA LEU A 380 11.51 3.65 -0.69
C LEU A 380 12.82 3.68 -1.50
N LEU A 381 12.88 4.52 -2.53
CA LEU A 381 14.05 4.66 -3.40
C LEU A 381 14.93 5.82 -2.95
N GLU A 382 14.32 6.98 -2.72
CA GLU A 382 15.02 8.20 -2.30
C GLU A 382 14.21 8.89 -1.20
N ASN A 383 14.91 9.50 -0.24
CA ASN A 383 14.32 10.31 0.81
C ASN A 383 15.31 11.41 1.20
N THR A 384 14.97 12.65 0.86
CA THR A 384 15.83 13.82 1.03
C THR A 384 15.08 14.86 1.85
N PHE A 385 15.80 15.54 2.74
CA PHE A 385 15.26 16.63 3.54
C PHE A 385 15.99 17.92 3.15
N THR A 386 15.22 18.95 2.80
CA THR A 386 15.71 20.29 2.50
C THR A 386 15.10 21.28 3.50
N ASP A 387 15.83 22.35 3.79
CA ASP A 387 15.38 23.40 4.70
C ASP A 387 14.21 24.21 4.13
#